data_AF-A0A0L1J221-F1
#
_entry.id   AF-A0A0L1J221-F1
#
_cell.length_a   1.000
_cell.length_b   1.000
_cell.length_c   1.000
_cell.angle_alpha   90.00
_cell.angle_beta   90.00
_cell.angle_gamma   90.00
#
_symmetry.space_group_name_H-M   'P 1'
#
loop_
_entity.id
_entity.type
_entity.pdbx_description
1 polymer ?
#
loop_
_entity_poly.entity_id
_entity_poly.type
_entity_poly.pdbx_seq_one_letter_code
_entity_poly.pdbx_strand_id
1 'polypeptide(L)'
;MFKPPAACVPAIRRPFLTSIIHASQQRTLGSLSRTTNHSFSKYRKLSDSTPRMAEDVPTGGDPLPNPISGTTDEASWKHRPPYKIQTDEEFGTVKWTGRCQCGQVEYKLNREKPLKSKYCHCRGCQVLHGAPFQWATIFQKSDITFTKGADGLAFYSSTEKSREYMNPTKVSCSFCRTPIMDEGRNVCLLFPASIDYGETHEEREKWINAFEVECHIFYSRRAVEIPDGKPKWSELDGSSELLDDSGNPKKGKS
;
A
#
# COMPACT_ATOMS: atom_id res chain seq x y z
N MET A 1 -50.39 -25.43 34.58
CA MET A 1 -49.42 -24.47 35.16
C MET A 1 -48.31 -25.27 35.83
N PHE A 2 -47.17 -25.45 35.17
CA PHE A 2 -45.93 -25.93 35.78
C PHE A 2 -44.77 -25.27 35.01
N LYS A 3 -43.93 -24.52 35.72
CA LYS A 3 -42.78 -23.77 35.21
C LYS A 3 -41.52 -24.54 35.63
N PRO A 4 -40.55 -24.82 34.75
CA PRO A 4 -39.32 -25.49 35.17
C PRO A 4 -38.35 -24.48 35.81
N PRO A 5 -37.40 -24.94 36.67
CA PRO A 5 -36.48 -24.06 37.37
C PRO A 5 -35.31 -23.63 36.47
N ALA A 6 -34.83 -22.41 36.72
CA ALA A 6 -33.68 -21.81 36.05
C ALA A 6 -32.38 -22.50 36.47
N ALA A 7 -31.61 -22.99 35.49
CA ALA A 7 -30.23 -23.44 35.69
C ALA A 7 -29.29 -22.22 35.67
N CYS A 8 -28.54 -22.05 36.75
CA CYS A 8 -27.49 -21.05 36.91
C CYS A 8 -26.24 -21.49 36.12
N VAL A 9 -25.79 -20.68 35.15
CA VAL A 9 -24.53 -20.91 34.41
C VAL A 9 -23.42 -20.09 35.10
N PRO A 10 -22.26 -20.68 35.43
CA PRO A 10 -21.18 -19.92 36.04
C PRO A 10 -20.47 -19.04 35.01
N ALA A 11 -20.22 -17.79 35.41
CA ALA A 11 -19.50 -16.80 34.63
C ALA A 11 -18.01 -17.19 34.49
N ILE A 12 -17.58 -17.49 33.27
CA ILE A 12 -16.16 -17.66 32.93
C ILE A 12 -15.51 -16.28 32.90
N ARG A 13 -14.76 -15.94 33.95
CA ARG A 13 -13.89 -14.75 33.98
C ARG A 13 -12.68 -15.00 33.07
N ARG A 14 -12.53 -14.21 32.02
CA ARG A 14 -11.30 -14.13 31.21
C ARG A 14 -10.21 -13.44 32.03
N PRO A 15 -8.99 -13.99 32.14
CA PRO A 15 -7.90 -13.26 32.75
C PRO A 15 -7.40 -12.19 31.77
N PHE A 16 -7.31 -10.96 32.28
CA PHE A 16 -6.59 -9.85 31.67
C PHE A 16 -5.13 -10.25 31.46
N LEU A 17 -4.63 -10.19 30.22
CA LEU A 17 -3.19 -10.11 29.97
C LEU A 17 -2.74 -8.68 30.27
N THR A 18 -2.08 -8.50 31.41
CA THR A 18 -1.25 -7.34 31.69
C THR A 18 0.19 -7.78 31.91
N SER A 19 1.11 -6.98 31.35
CA SER A 19 2.54 -6.88 31.68
C SER A 19 3.52 -7.85 31.01
N ILE A 20 4.07 -7.42 29.86
CA ILE A 20 5.44 -7.78 29.44
C ILE A 20 6.35 -6.61 29.82
N ILE A 21 6.89 -6.57 31.04
CA ILE A 21 8.19 -5.93 31.34
C ILE A 21 8.78 -6.56 32.60
N HIS A 22 10.00 -7.09 32.48
CA HIS A 22 11.09 -7.30 33.47
C HIS A 22 11.66 -8.72 33.48
N ALA A 23 12.73 -8.91 32.70
CA ALA A 23 13.74 -9.91 32.98
C ALA A 23 15.08 -9.17 33.16
N SER A 24 15.36 -8.78 34.40
CA SER A 24 16.68 -8.35 34.85
C SER A 24 17.56 -9.59 35.00
N GLN A 25 18.46 -9.85 34.06
CA GLN A 25 19.58 -10.75 34.30
C GLN A 25 20.77 -9.95 34.77
N GLN A 26 21.11 -10.13 36.04
CA GLN A 26 22.39 -9.72 36.62
C GLN A 26 23.50 -10.48 35.90
N ARG A 27 24.42 -9.76 35.25
CA ARG A 27 25.72 -10.29 34.83
C ARG A 27 26.80 -9.62 35.67
N THR A 28 27.67 -10.48 36.18
CA THR A 28 28.84 -10.23 37.02
C THR A 28 29.79 -9.20 36.40
N LEU A 29 30.22 -8.25 37.23
CA LEU A 29 31.28 -7.28 36.95
C LEU A 29 32.63 -7.99 36.79
N GLY A 30 33.20 -7.92 35.59
CA GLY A 30 34.61 -8.21 35.32
C GLY A 30 35.26 -6.96 34.73
N SER A 31 36.16 -6.34 35.48
CA SER A 31 36.90 -5.15 35.07
C SER A 31 37.98 -5.48 34.06
N LEU A 32 37.96 -4.86 32.88
CA LEU A 32 39.13 -4.71 32.02
C LEU A 32 39.04 -3.37 31.28
N SER A 33 39.88 -2.43 31.73
CA SER A 33 40.10 -1.14 31.10
C SER A 33 40.84 -1.31 29.77
N ARG A 34 40.24 -0.88 28.67
CA ARG A 34 40.99 -0.55 27.44
C ARG A 34 40.39 0.69 26.81
N THR A 35 41.10 1.79 26.96
CA THR A 35 40.85 3.05 26.27
C THR A 35 41.21 2.91 24.79
N THR A 36 40.25 3.09 23.90
CA THR A 36 40.51 3.38 22.49
C THR A 36 39.70 4.60 22.09
N ASN A 37 40.42 5.72 21.90
CA ASN A 37 39.93 6.93 21.27
C ASN A 37 39.54 6.62 19.83
N HIS A 38 38.24 6.61 19.52
CA HIS A 38 37.78 6.72 18.14
C HIS A 38 37.26 8.13 17.88
N SER A 39 38.03 8.83 17.06
CA SER A 39 37.73 10.14 16.49
C SER A 39 36.34 10.15 15.85
N PHE A 40 35.44 10.99 16.37
CA PHE A 40 34.18 11.34 15.73
C PHE A 40 34.48 12.16 14.47
N SER A 41 34.61 11.46 13.34
CA SER A 41 34.79 12.09 12.03
C SER A 41 33.46 12.64 11.51
N LYS A 42 33.34 13.97 11.53
CA LYS A 42 32.53 14.84 10.64
C LYS A 42 31.19 14.27 10.16
N TYR A 43 30.12 14.52 10.93
CA TYR A 43 28.80 14.66 10.33
C TYR A 43 28.81 15.91 9.43
N ARG A 44 28.67 15.68 8.12
CA ARG A 44 28.47 16.74 7.13
C ARG A 44 27.12 17.40 7.44
N LYS A 45 27.11 18.71 7.72
CA LYS A 45 25.88 19.50 7.88
C LYS A 45 25.01 19.27 6.64
N LEU A 46 23.90 18.55 6.81
CA LEU A 46 22.81 18.56 5.85
C LEU A 46 22.20 19.96 5.90
N SER A 47 22.06 20.58 4.73
CA SER A 47 21.41 21.86 4.54
C SER A 47 19.98 21.84 5.10
N ASP A 48 19.58 22.98 5.63
CA ASP A 48 18.30 23.26 6.30
C ASP A 48 17.12 23.27 5.31
N SER A 49 16.78 22.09 4.78
CA SER A 49 15.56 21.89 3.98
C SER A 49 14.75 20.78 4.62
N THR A 50 13.79 21.16 5.47
CA THR A 50 12.73 20.26 5.93
C THR A 50 12.05 19.60 4.72
N PRO A 51 12.00 18.26 4.62
CA PRO A 51 11.32 17.61 3.51
C PRO A 51 9.83 17.96 3.52
N ARG A 52 9.36 18.68 2.50
CA ARG A 52 7.93 18.97 2.33
C ARG A 52 7.27 17.72 1.75
N MET A 53 6.58 16.99 2.63
CA MET A 53 5.95 15.68 2.42
C MET A 53 5.05 15.54 1.17
N ALA A 54 4.61 16.66 0.58
CA ALA A 54 3.75 16.70 -0.61
C ALA A 54 4.49 17.01 -1.93
N GLU A 55 5.72 17.55 -1.87
CA GLU A 55 6.45 18.05 -3.05
C GLU A 55 7.39 16.99 -3.67
N ASP A 56 7.72 15.93 -2.93
CA ASP A 56 8.69 14.89 -3.36
C ASP A 56 8.11 13.80 -4.28
N VAL A 57 6.88 13.97 -4.76
CA VAL A 57 6.34 13.18 -5.88
C VAL A 57 6.55 14.03 -7.13
N PRO A 58 7.45 13.66 -8.05
CA PRO A 58 7.43 14.25 -9.37
C PRO A 58 6.04 13.98 -9.93
N THR A 59 5.25 15.03 -10.12
CA THR A 59 4.17 15.00 -11.11
C THR A 59 4.85 14.64 -12.41
N GLY A 60 4.80 13.35 -12.78
CA GLY A 60 5.36 12.86 -14.03
C GLY A 60 4.90 13.78 -15.14
N GLY A 61 5.86 14.35 -15.87
CA GLY A 61 5.64 15.47 -16.79
C GLY A 61 4.54 15.21 -17.80
N ASP A 62 3.72 16.24 -18.02
CA ASP A 62 2.70 16.32 -19.08
C ASP A 62 3.36 16.41 -20.48
N PRO A 63 2.65 15.96 -21.53
CA PRO A 63 1.69 16.85 -22.18
C PRO A 63 0.34 16.15 -22.29
N LEU A 64 -0.47 16.20 -21.24
CA LEU A 64 -1.88 15.82 -21.33
C LEU A 64 -2.73 17.06 -21.04
N PRO A 65 -3.81 17.26 -21.82
CA PRO A 65 -4.55 18.51 -21.81
C PRO A 65 -5.08 18.82 -20.42
N ASN A 66 -5.24 20.12 -20.18
CA ASN A 66 -5.77 20.75 -18.98
C ASN A 66 -6.88 19.94 -18.29
N PRO A 67 -7.03 20.10 -16.96
CA PRO A 67 -8.07 19.43 -16.19
C PRO A 67 -9.40 19.54 -16.92
N ILE A 68 -10.16 18.45 -16.97
CA ILE A 68 -11.59 18.54 -17.27
C ILE A 68 -12.16 19.44 -16.17
N SER A 69 -12.29 20.72 -16.50
CA SER A 69 -13.04 21.68 -15.72
C SER A 69 -14.48 21.18 -15.73
N GLY A 70 -15.03 20.97 -14.54
CA GLY A 70 -16.45 20.75 -14.37
C GLY A 70 -16.90 19.33 -14.69
N THR A 71 -16.98 18.50 -13.65
CA THR A 71 -18.20 17.72 -13.50
C THR A 71 -18.97 18.34 -12.34
N THR A 72 -19.87 19.26 -12.67
CA THR A 72 -20.83 19.93 -11.77
C THR A 72 -21.94 18.98 -11.31
N ASP A 73 -21.64 17.70 -11.15
CA ASP A 73 -22.57 16.69 -10.68
C ASP A 73 -21.81 15.83 -9.65
N GLU A 74 -22.02 16.16 -8.38
CA GLU A 74 -21.26 15.76 -7.17
C GLU A 74 -21.08 14.23 -7.00
N ALA A 75 -21.73 13.41 -7.83
CA ALA A 75 -21.69 11.95 -7.73
C ALA A 75 -21.48 11.22 -9.07
N SER A 76 -21.17 11.90 -10.18
CA SER A 76 -21.02 11.24 -11.50
C SER A 76 -20.00 10.09 -11.49
N TRP A 77 -18.96 10.19 -10.65
CA TRP A 77 -17.96 9.15 -10.47
C TRP A 77 -18.51 7.83 -9.91
N LYS A 78 -19.61 7.87 -9.14
CA LYS A 78 -20.25 6.68 -8.57
C LYS A 78 -20.85 5.77 -9.64
N HIS A 79 -21.13 6.31 -10.83
CA HIS A 79 -21.76 5.60 -11.93
C HIS A 79 -20.77 5.03 -12.95
N ARG A 80 -19.46 5.19 -12.73
CA ARG A 80 -18.40 4.63 -13.59
C ARG A 80 -17.54 3.62 -12.83
N PRO A 81 -16.88 2.68 -13.53
CA PRO A 81 -15.92 1.80 -12.89
C PRO A 81 -14.83 2.61 -12.15
N PRO A 82 -14.33 2.12 -11.00
CA PRO A 82 -14.68 0.84 -10.37
C PRO A 82 -15.89 0.90 -9.42
N TYR A 83 -16.57 2.04 -9.30
CA TYR A 83 -17.65 2.28 -8.33
C TYR A 83 -19.04 1.90 -8.83
N LYS A 84 -19.22 1.82 -10.14
CA LYS A 84 -20.45 1.33 -10.77
C LYS A 84 -20.71 -0.10 -10.29
N ILE A 85 -21.82 -0.27 -9.57
CA ILE A 85 -22.38 -1.58 -9.23
C ILE A 85 -22.81 -2.26 -10.55
N GLN A 86 -22.30 -3.45 -10.78
CA GLN A 86 -22.54 -4.26 -11.97
C GLN A 86 -23.01 -5.65 -11.54
N THR A 87 -23.80 -6.32 -12.38
CA THR A 87 -24.14 -7.73 -12.12
C THR A 87 -22.93 -8.62 -12.41
N ASP A 88 -22.94 -9.85 -11.89
CA ASP A 88 -21.84 -10.80 -12.15
C ASP A 88 -21.75 -11.16 -13.66
N GLU A 89 -22.87 -11.14 -14.39
CA GLU A 89 -22.90 -11.32 -15.84
C GLU A 89 -22.24 -10.16 -16.59
N GLU A 90 -22.47 -8.92 -16.17
CA GLU A 90 -21.87 -7.73 -16.79
C GLU A 90 -20.36 -7.64 -16.50
N PHE A 91 -19.96 -7.97 -15.27
CA PHE A 91 -18.56 -7.88 -14.84
C PHE A 91 -17.70 -9.03 -15.40
N GLY A 92 -18.31 -10.19 -15.62
CA GLY A 92 -17.65 -11.39 -16.13
C GLY A 92 -17.01 -12.25 -15.02
N THR A 93 -16.20 -13.22 -15.45
CA THR A 93 -15.63 -14.22 -14.54
C THR A 93 -14.70 -13.60 -13.50
N VAL A 94 -15.07 -13.72 -12.22
CA VAL A 94 -14.25 -13.31 -11.09
C VAL A 94 -12.99 -14.18 -11.00
N LYS A 95 -11.83 -13.53 -10.92
CA LYS A 95 -10.52 -14.14 -10.73
C LYS A 95 -9.99 -13.97 -9.32
N TRP A 96 -10.28 -12.84 -8.69
CA TRP A 96 -9.85 -12.55 -7.33
C TRP A 96 -10.93 -11.78 -6.57
N THR A 97 -10.93 -11.94 -5.25
CA THR A 97 -11.68 -11.10 -4.32
C THR A 97 -10.72 -10.36 -3.42
N GLY A 98 -11.16 -9.22 -2.90
CA GLY A 98 -10.42 -8.52 -1.87
C GLY A 98 -11.35 -7.78 -0.94
N ARG A 99 -10.83 -7.46 0.24
CA ARG A 99 -11.57 -6.74 1.27
C ARG A 99 -10.64 -5.88 2.11
N CYS A 100 -11.20 -4.82 2.69
CA CYS A 100 -10.49 -4.10 3.74
C CYS A 100 -10.39 -4.94 5.03
N GLN A 101 -9.55 -4.53 5.98
CA GLN A 101 -9.31 -5.29 7.20
C GLN A 101 -10.60 -5.53 8.02
N CYS A 102 -11.52 -4.57 8.05
CA CYS A 102 -12.78 -4.74 8.77
C CYS A 102 -13.89 -5.44 7.97
N GLY A 103 -13.66 -5.78 6.70
CA GLY A 103 -14.64 -6.43 5.83
C GLY A 103 -15.87 -5.57 5.46
N GLN A 104 -15.87 -4.27 5.77
CA GLN A 104 -16.96 -3.38 5.35
C GLN A 104 -16.89 -3.02 3.87
N VAL A 105 -15.70 -3.07 3.28
CA VAL A 105 -15.45 -2.86 1.85
C VAL A 105 -14.99 -4.17 1.25
N GLU A 106 -15.67 -4.60 0.20
CA GLU A 106 -15.35 -5.81 -0.58
C GLU A 106 -15.37 -5.46 -2.07
N TYR A 107 -14.48 -6.10 -2.84
CA TYR A 107 -14.37 -5.91 -4.28
C TYR A 107 -13.98 -7.21 -4.98
N LYS A 108 -14.30 -7.28 -6.27
CA LYS A 108 -13.95 -8.37 -7.18
C LYS A 108 -13.03 -7.88 -8.30
N LEU A 109 -12.18 -8.76 -8.80
CA LEU A 109 -11.35 -8.56 -9.98
C LEU A 109 -11.71 -9.59 -11.04
N ASN A 110 -11.89 -9.19 -12.30
CA ASN A 110 -12.14 -10.12 -13.42
C ASN A 110 -10.89 -10.42 -14.26
N ARG A 111 -9.75 -9.79 -13.94
CA ARG A 111 -8.46 -9.99 -14.59
C ARG A 111 -7.54 -10.84 -13.72
N GLU A 112 -6.93 -11.85 -14.34
CA GLU A 112 -6.08 -12.82 -13.64
C GLU A 112 -4.71 -12.25 -13.25
N LYS A 113 -4.05 -11.49 -14.13
CA LYS A 113 -2.76 -10.82 -13.85
C LYS A 113 -2.86 -9.32 -14.09
N PRO A 114 -2.28 -8.47 -13.24
CA PRO A 114 -2.28 -7.03 -13.46
C PRO A 114 -1.52 -6.66 -14.74
N LEU A 115 -1.75 -5.45 -15.24
CA LEU A 115 -0.99 -4.90 -16.36
C LEU A 115 0.49 -4.70 -15.97
N LYS A 116 0.73 -4.29 -14.72
CA LYS A 116 2.04 -4.15 -14.11
C LYS A 116 2.00 -4.36 -12.60
N SER A 117 3.07 -4.84 -11.98
CA SER A 117 3.26 -4.90 -10.53
C SER A 117 4.58 -4.25 -10.11
N LYS A 118 4.54 -3.27 -9.20
CA LYS A 118 5.70 -2.43 -8.85
C LYS A 118 5.79 -2.13 -7.37
N TYR A 119 7.02 -2.02 -6.87
CA TYR A 119 7.31 -1.38 -5.59
C TYR A 119 7.71 0.08 -5.81
N CYS A 120 6.95 1.00 -5.20
CA CYS A 120 7.23 2.43 -5.23
C CYS A 120 7.89 2.89 -3.93
N HIS A 121 9.07 3.49 -4.06
CA HIS A 121 9.90 3.92 -2.95
C HIS A 121 9.84 5.43 -2.71
N CYS A 122 8.97 6.17 -3.39
CA CYS A 122 8.90 7.62 -3.19
C CYS A 122 8.46 7.97 -1.76
N ARG A 123 8.89 9.13 -1.25
CA ARG A 123 8.62 9.52 0.13
C ARG A 123 7.13 9.61 0.44
N GLY A 124 6.32 10.11 -0.51
CA GLY A 124 4.87 10.18 -0.38
C GLY A 124 4.23 8.80 -0.15
N CYS A 125 4.62 7.81 -0.95
CA CYS A 125 4.15 6.42 -0.80
C CYS A 125 4.57 5.82 0.54
N GLN A 126 5.83 6.02 0.96
CA GLN A 126 6.30 5.51 2.25
C GLN A 126 5.48 6.04 3.43
N VAL A 127 5.23 7.35 3.43
CA VAL A 127 4.52 8.04 4.51
C VAL A 127 3.06 7.63 4.54
N LEU A 128 2.39 7.67 3.38
CA LEU A 128 0.97 7.35 3.31
C LEU A 128 0.68 5.93 3.76
N HIS A 129 1.52 4.97 3.36
CA HIS A 129 1.35 3.57 3.70
C HIS A 129 1.93 3.22 5.07
N GLY A 130 2.72 4.10 5.68
CA GLY A 130 3.48 3.79 6.89
C GLY A 130 4.44 2.60 6.69
N ALA A 131 4.99 2.45 5.48
CA ALA A 131 5.75 1.28 5.04
C ALA A 131 7.04 1.70 4.30
N PRO A 132 8.05 0.82 4.19
CA PRO A 132 9.28 1.13 3.45
C PRO A 132 9.07 1.40 1.95
N PHE A 133 7.96 0.89 1.40
CA PHE A 133 7.51 1.12 0.03
C PHE A 133 6.02 0.80 -0.10
N GLN A 134 5.41 1.28 -1.18
CA GLN A 134 4.08 0.87 -1.61
C GLN A 134 4.20 -0.27 -2.63
N TRP A 135 3.38 -1.32 -2.47
CA TRP A 135 3.15 -2.31 -3.52
C TRP A 135 1.89 -1.98 -4.29
N ALA A 136 2.04 -1.64 -5.57
CA ALA A 136 0.91 -1.33 -6.43
C ALA A 136 0.90 -2.18 -7.70
N THR A 137 -0.31 -2.61 -8.05
CA THR A 137 -0.60 -3.38 -9.26
C THR A 137 -1.59 -2.60 -10.12
N ILE A 138 -1.29 -2.49 -11.41
CA ILE A 138 -2.04 -1.65 -12.34
C ILE A 138 -3.14 -2.47 -12.99
N PHE A 139 -4.38 -2.00 -12.89
CA PHE A 139 -5.56 -2.59 -13.53
C PHE A 139 -6.31 -1.51 -14.32
N GLN A 140 -7.04 -1.92 -15.35
CA GLN A 140 -8.06 -1.03 -15.92
C GLN A 140 -9.15 -0.82 -14.88
N LYS A 141 -9.78 0.35 -14.89
CA LYS A 141 -10.89 0.63 -13.95
C LYS A 141 -12.03 -0.38 -14.08
N SER A 142 -12.28 -0.86 -15.31
CA SER A 142 -13.28 -1.88 -15.62
C SER A 142 -12.95 -3.28 -15.07
N ASP A 143 -11.71 -3.53 -14.67
CA ASP A 143 -11.32 -4.84 -14.14
C ASP A 143 -11.66 -5.00 -12.66
N ILE A 144 -12.17 -3.94 -12.02
CA ILE A 144 -12.45 -3.86 -10.59
C ILE A 144 -13.91 -3.45 -10.43
N THR A 145 -14.62 -4.12 -9.52
CA THR A 145 -15.93 -3.66 -9.06
C THR A 145 -16.04 -3.80 -7.54
N PHE A 146 -16.54 -2.77 -6.87
CA PHE A 146 -16.89 -2.88 -5.46
C PHE A 146 -18.23 -3.60 -5.32
N THR A 147 -18.24 -4.69 -4.55
CA THR A 147 -19.45 -5.46 -4.27
C THR A 147 -20.15 -5.01 -3.00
N LYS A 148 -19.42 -4.33 -2.11
CA LYS A 148 -19.92 -3.84 -0.82
C LYS A 148 -19.10 -2.65 -0.35
N GLY A 149 -19.77 -1.67 0.25
CA GLY A 149 -19.10 -0.59 1.00
C GLY A 149 -18.44 0.49 0.15
N ALA A 150 -18.80 0.64 -1.13
CA ALA A 150 -18.28 1.71 -1.99
C ALA A 150 -18.57 3.12 -1.43
N ASP A 151 -19.73 3.32 -0.80
CA ASP A 151 -20.07 4.59 -0.11
C ASP A 151 -19.26 4.79 1.19
N GLY A 152 -18.65 3.73 1.73
CA GLY A 152 -17.76 3.76 2.89
C GLY A 152 -16.30 4.01 2.54
N LEU A 153 -16.00 4.46 1.32
CA LEU A 153 -14.66 4.82 0.89
C LEU A 153 -14.32 6.25 1.30
N ALA A 154 -13.06 6.45 1.69
CA ALA A 154 -12.47 7.76 1.90
C ALA A 154 -11.50 8.07 0.77
N PHE A 155 -11.56 9.32 0.29
CA PHE A 155 -10.73 9.86 -0.78
C PHE A 155 -9.71 10.84 -0.23
N TYR A 156 -8.53 10.90 -0.86
CA TYR A 156 -7.51 11.89 -0.54
C TYR A 156 -6.67 12.25 -1.78
N SER A 157 -6.70 13.52 -2.15
CA SER A 157 -5.78 14.10 -3.13
C SER A 157 -4.55 14.64 -2.41
N SER A 158 -3.38 14.08 -2.71
CA SER A 158 -2.12 14.60 -2.16
C SER A 158 -1.74 15.95 -2.74
N THR A 159 -2.11 16.21 -4.00
CA THR A 159 -1.85 17.47 -4.69
C THR A 159 -2.65 18.61 -4.07
N GLU A 160 -3.96 18.45 -3.95
CA GLU A 160 -4.84 19.49 -3.40
C GLU A 160 -4.92 19.47 -1.88
N LYS A 161 -4.36 18.43 -1.23
CA LYS A 161 -4.51 18.16 0.21
C LYS A 161 -5.97 18.15 0.65
N SER A 162 -6.84 17.64 -0.24
CA SER A 162 -8.30 17.61 -0.06
C SER A 162 -8.82 16.19 0.07
N ARG A 163 -9.99 16.05 0.69
CA ARG A 163 -10.77 14.80 0.77
C ARG A 163 -11.86 14.71 -0.29
N GLU A 164 -12.01 15.75 -1.10
CA GLU A 164 -12.91 15.75 -2.24
C GLU A 164 -12.44 14.74 -3.29
N TYR A 165 -13.40 14.17 -4.00
CA TYR A 165 -13.10 13.22 -5.04
C TYR A 165 -12.51 13.93 -6.26
N MET A 166 -11.27 13.61 -6.62
CA MET A 166 -10.64 14.09 -7.84
C MET A 166 -9.49 13.17 -8.26
N ASN A 167 -9.36 12.84 -9.55
CA ASN A 167 -8.24 12.01 -9.98
C ASN A 167 -6.97 12.86 -10.19
N PRO A 168 -5.78 12.39 -9.76
CA PRO A 168 -5.55 11.14 -9.02
C PRO A 168 -5.98 11.23 -7.55
N THR A 169 -6.62 10.17 -7.03
CA THR A 169 -7.04 10.10 -5.61
C THR A 169 -6.59 8.81 -4.95
N LYS A 170 -6.24 8.88 -3.66
CA LYS A 170 -5.99 7.73 -2.79
C LYS A 170 -7.30 7.26 -2.20
N VAL A 171 -7.56 5.96 -2.32
CA VAL A 171 -8.82 5.33 -1.92
C VAL A 171 -8.53 4.37 -0.76
N SER A 172 -9.25 4.55 0.34
CA SER A 172 -9.12 3.72 1.54
C SER A 172 -10.48 3.45 2.19
N CYS A 173 -10.55 2.43 3.05
CA CYS A 173 -11.74 2.24 3.88
C CYS A 173 -11.86 3.38 4.90
N SER A 174 -12.99 4.09 4.95
CA SER A 174 -13.21 5.18 5.91
C SER A 174 -13.18 4.72 7.38
N PHE A 175 -13.50 3.45 7.64
CA PHE A 175 -13.57 2.88 8.98
C PHE A 175 -12.20 2.38 9.49
N CYS A 176 -11.65 1.34 8.86
CA CYS A 176 -10.39 0.72 9.30
C CYS A 176 -9.14 1.32 8.66
N ARG A 177 -9.29 2.25 7.71
CA ARG A 177 -8.20 2.93 6.99
C ARG A 177 -7.31 2.04 6.12
N THR A 178 -7.67 0.77 5.90
CA THR A 178 -6.96 -0.08 4.94
C THR A 178 -6.86 0.67 3.59
N PRO A 179 -5.65 0.95 3.11
CA PRO A 179 -5.45 1.47 1.76
C PRO A 179 -5.90 0.42 0.76
N ILE A 180 -6.65 0.81 -0.28
CA ILE A 180 -7.18 -0.12 -1.28
C ILE A 180 -6.52 0.11 -2.63
N MET A 181 -6.52 1.36 -3.11
CA MET A 181 -5.94 1.71 -4.41
C MET A 181 -5.65 3.20 -4.54
N ASP A 182 -4.82 3.55 -5.52
CA ASP A 182 -4.76 4.90 -6.09
C ASP A 182 -5.52 4.92 -7.42
N GLU A 183 -6.56 5.73 -7.52
CA GLU A 183 -7.34 5.88 -8.75
C GLU A 183 -6.78 7.01 -9.61
N GLY A 184 -6.18 6.64 -10.75
CA GLY A 184 -5.72 7.58 -11.78
C GLY A 184 -6.81 7.98 -12.76
N ARG A 185 -6.43 8.62 -13.87
CA ARG A 185 -7.37 9.01 -14.94
C ARG A 185 -7.96 7.78 -15.64
N ASN A 186 -7.12 6.82 -16.02
CA ASN A 186 -7.50 5.68 -16.85
C ASN A 186 -7.41 4.32 -16.13
N VAL A 187 -6.53 4.22 -15.13
CA VAL A 187 -6.21 2.97 -14.44
C VAL A 187 -6.32 3.13 -12.93
N CYS A 188 -6.44 2.01 -12.23
CA CYS A 188 -6.28 1.93 -10.79
C CYS A 188 -4.97 1.24 -10.44
N LEU A 189 -4.27 1.77 -9.44
CA LEU A 189 -3.11 1.15 -8.80
C LEU A 189 -3.63 0.47 -7.53
N LEU A 190 -4.10 -0.77 -7.67
CA LEU A 190 -4.64 -1.58 -6.58
C LEU A 190 -3.49 -2.12 -5.71
N PHE A 191 -3.68 -2.14 -4.39
CA PHE A 191 -2.69 -2.66 -3.46
C PHE A 191 -2.95 -4.15 -3.18
N PRO A 192 -2.05 -5.07 -3.57
CA PRO A 192 -2.34 -6.49 -3.46
C PRO A 192 -2.58 -7.00 -2.04
N ALA A 193 -2.05 -6.31 -1.02
CA ALA A 193 -2.16 -6.73 0.37
C ALA A 193 -3.62 -6.89 0.89
N SER A 194 -4.62 -6.29 0.21
CA SER A 194 -6.04 -6.48 0.53
C SER A 194 -6.76 -7.53 -0.33
N ILE A 195 -6.05 -8.23 -1.22
CA ILE A 195 -6.58 -9.32 -2.06
C ILE A 195 -6.42 -10.65 -1.32
N ASP A 196 -7.46 -11.49 -1.37
CA ASP A 196 -7.44 -12.82 -0.77
C ASP A 196 -6.47 -13.75 -1.52
N TYR A 197 -5.54 -14.36 -0.78
CA TYR A 197 -4.58 -15.32 -1.31
C TYR A 197 -5.03 -16.78 -1.21
N GLY A 198 -6.30 -17.03 -0.83
CA GLY A 198 -6.86 -18.35 -0.60
C GLY A 198 -6.43 -19.01 0.71
N GLU A 199 -6.93 -20.22 0.97
CA GLU A 199 -6.63 -20.99 2.18
C GLU A 199 -5.63 -22.11 1.93
N THR A 200 -5.52 -22.55 0.68
CA THR A 200 -4.62 -23.64 0.28
C THR A 200 -3.26 -23.12 -0.16
N HIS A 201 -2.26 -24.01 -0.12
CA HIS A 201 -0.93 -23.70 -0.64
C HIS A 201 -0.98 -23.36 -2.13
N GLU A 202 -1.76 -24.10 -2.92
CA GLU A 202 -1.89 -23.94 -4.37
C GLU A 202 -2.53 -22.60 -4.75
N GLU A 203 -3.55 -22.15 -4.01
CA GLU A 203 -4.15 -20.82 -4.19
C GLU A 203 -3.15 -19.72 -3.86
N ARG A 204 -2.38 -19.90 -2.78
CA ARG A 204 -1.34 -18.94 -2.38
C ARG A 204 -0.23 -18.85 -3.42
N GLU A 205 0.20 -19.95 -4.00
CA GLU A 205 1.18 -19.96 -5.10
C GLU A 205 0.64 -19.26 -6.35
N LYS A 206 -0.61 -19.55 -6.74
CA LYS A 206 -1.28 -18.84 -7.85
C LYS A 206 -1.31 -17.32 -7.60
N TRP A 207 -1.65 -16.91 -6.39
CA TRP A 207 -1.67 -15.51 -5.99
C TRP A 207 -0.28 -14.87 -6.07
N ILE A 208 0.76 -15.52 -5.54
CA ILE A 208 2.14 -15.03 -5.61
C ILE A 208 2.58 -14.83 -7.07
N ASN A 209 2.30 -15.82 -7.93
CA ASN A 209 2.64 -15.76 -9.35
C ASN A 209 1.82 -14.72 -10.12
N ALA A 210 0.58 -14.45 -9.71
CA ALA A 210 -0.28 -13.48 -10.36
C ALA A 210 0.15 -12.03 -10.08
N PHE A 211 0.56 -11.73 -8.84
CA PHE A 211 0.90 -10.38 -8.41
C PHE A 211 2.41 -10.11 -8.32
N GLU A 212 3.25 -11.06 -8.73
CA GLU A 212 4.71 -10.97 -8.69
C GLU A 212 5.22 -9.59 -9.13
N VAL A 213 6.05 -8.98 -8.31
CA VAL A 213 6.62 -7.65 -8.60
C VAL A 213 7.60 -7.72 -9.76
N GLU A 214 7.47 -6.78 -10.70
CA GLU A 214 8.32 -6.70 -11.88
C GLU A 214 9.54 -5.82 -11.65
N CYS A 215 9.40 -4.72 -10.91
CA CYS A 215 10.48 -3.77 -10.66
C CYS A 215 10.22 -2.85 -9.46
N HIS A 216 11.27 -2.10 -9.10
CA HIS A 216 11.23 -1.01 -8.13
C HIS A 216 11.36 0.32 -8.87
N ILE A 217 10.52 1.29 -8.53
CA ILE A 217 10.59 2.67 -8.99
C ILE A 217 10.90 3.60 -7.82
N PHE A 218 11.55 4.73 -8.11
CA PHE A 218 12.03 5.70 -7.11
C PHE A 218 13.01 5.10 -6.09
N TYR A 219 13.76 4.06 -6.45
CA TYR A 219 14.56 3.26 -5.52
C TYR A 219 15.73 4.03 -4.89
N SER A 220 16.14 5.17 -5.48
CA SER A 220 17.06 6.13 -4.85
C SER A 220 16.57 6.63 -3.48
N ARG A 221 15.25 6.57 -3.22
CA ARG A 221 14.60 7.04 -1.99
C ARG A 221 14.29 5.92 -1.00
N ARG A 222 14.72 4.68 -1.26
CA ARG A 222 14.39 3.51 -0.44
C ARG A 222 14.74 3.72 1.04
N ALA A 223 13.90 3.18 1.92
CA ALA A 223 14.15 3.15 3.36
C ALA A 223 14.95 1.92 3.80
N VAL A 224 14.97 0.87 2.99
CA VAL A 224 15.66 -0.41 3.25
C VAL A 224 16.26 -0.95 1.94
N GLU A 225 17.34 -1.71 2.06
CA GLU A 225 17.92 -2.47 0.94
C GLU A 225 17.05 -3.70 0.63
N ILE A 226 16.78 -3.95 -0.65
CA ILE A 226 15.94 -5.08 -1.10
C ILE A 226 16.68 -5.89 -2.18
N PRO A 227 17.44 -6.93 -1.80
CA PRO A 227 18.20 -7.76 -2.73
C PRO A 227 17.35 -8.89 -3.32
N ASP A 228 16.34 -8.54 -4.11
CA ASP A 228 15.36 -9.48 -4.69
C ASP A 228 15.61 -9.83 -6.17
N GLY A 229 16.70 -9.33 -6.75
CA GLY A 229 17.05 -9.54 -8.16
C GLY A 229 16.15 -8.82 -9.16
N LYS A 230 15.17 -8.02 -8.70
CA LYS A 230 14.27 -7.26 -9.59
C LYS A 230 14.93 -5.94 -10.03
N PRO A 231 14.71 -5.48 -11.27
CA PRO A 231 15.19 -4.18 -11.74
C PRO A 231 14.81 -3.05 -10.80
N LYS A 232 15.76 -2.16 -10.54
CA LYS A 232 15.58 -0.99 -9.68
C LYS A 232 15.83 0.26 -10.50
N TRP A 233 14.88 1.17 -10.51
CA TRP A 233 14.93 2.41 -11.27
C TRP A 233 15.04 3.58 -10.29
N SER A 234 15.91 4.54 -10.60
CA SER A 234 16.13 5.74 -9.80
C SER A 234 14.87 6.60 -9.67
N GLU A 235 14.06 6.67 -10.74
CA GLU A 235 12.75 7.33 -10.79
C GLU A 235 11.74 6.36 -11.42
N LEU A 236 11.05 6.75 -12.51
CA LEU A 236 10.11 5.88 -13.23
C LEU A 236 10.85 4.82 -14.06
N ASP A 237 10.22 3.66 -14.22
CA ASP A 237 10.75 2.57 -15.04
C ASP A 237 10.75 2.91 -16.52
N GLY A 238 11.80 2.50 -17.23
CA GLY A 238 11.96 2.73 -18.67
C GLY A 238 12.42 4.14 -19.06
N SER A 239 12.43 5.10 -18.11
CA SER A 239 12.81 6.49 -18.37
C SER A 239 13.88 7.05 -17.43
N SER A 240 14.42 6.23 -16.53
CA SER A 240 15.43 6.64 -15.56
C SER A 240 16.62 5.66 -15.48
N GLU A 241 17.62 5.99 -14.68
CA GLU A 241 18.81 5.14 -14.54
C GLU A 241 18.51 3.86 -13.74
N LEU A 242 19.09 2.73 -14.18
CA LEU A 242 19.04 1.46 -13.46
C LEU A 242 20.04 1.44 -12.30
N LEU A 243 19.58 0.93 -11.16
CA LEU A 243 20.33 0.83 -9.92
C LEU A 243 20.60 -0.64 -9.55
N ASP A 244 21.70 -0.87 -8.83
CA ASP A 244 21.96 -2.13 -8.14
C ASP A 244 21.15 -2.24 -6.84
N ASP A 245 21.25 -3.38 -6.15
CA ASP A 245 20.48 -3.61 -4.93
C ASP A 245 20.85 -2.66 -3.79
N SER A 246 22.05 -2.07 -3.84
CA SER A 246 22.56 -1.02 -2.94
C SER A 246 22.23 0.39 -3.44
N GLY A 247 21.42 0.54 -4.48
CA GLY A 247 20.97 1.81 -5.03
C GLY A 247 22.05 2.62 -5.76
N ASN A 248 23.16 2.01 -6.15
CA ASN A 248 24.16 2.69 -6.99
C ASN A 248 23.81 2.51 -8.47
N PRO A 249 24.14 3.51 -9.32
CA PRO A 249 24.08 3.36 -10.77
C PRO A 249 24.73 2.08 -11.28
N LYS A 250 24.00 1.27 -12.05
CA LYS A 250 24.59 0.17 -12.79
C LYS A 250 25.46 0.77 -13.89
N LYS A 251 26.77 0.63 -13.77
CA LYS A 251 27.70 0.98 -14.84
C LYS A 251 27.24 0.25 -16.11
N GLY A 252 26.93 1.03 -17.15
CA GLY A 252 26.54 0.46 -18.45
C GLY A 252 27.59 -0.56 -18.87
N LYS A 253 27.16 -1.70 -19.42
CA LYS A 253 28.06 -2.54 -20.19
C LYS A 253 28.50 -1.69 -21.39
N SER A 254 29.71 -1.14 -21.34
CA SER A 254 30.40 -0.55 -22.48
C SER A 254 30.56 -1.57 -23.59
#